data_AF-A0A316PQL0-F1
#
_entry.id   AF-A0A316PQL0-F1
#
_cell.length_a   1.000
_cell.length_b   1.000
_cell.length_c   1.000
_cell.angle_alpha   90.00
_cell.angle_beta   90.00
_cell.angle_gamma   90.00
#
_symmetry.space_group_name_H-M   'P 1'
#
loop_
_entity.id
_entity.type
_entity.pdbx_description
1 polymer ?
#
loop_
_entity_poly.entity_id
_entity_poly.type
_entity_poly.pdbx_seq_one_letter_code
_entity_poly.pdbx_strand_id
1 'polypeptide(L)'
;MAGEKKTVVKPFRMTEKEAEKLKSDAMQRGMKESEYIRLLMSQKPNDYPEIRILLRDLINEVNAIGNNINQITRNHNSKLYRKEDRELLSAYMKKLNLLVKEVVDTLGNQ
;
A
#
# COMPACT_ATOMS: atom_id res chain seq x y z
N MET A 1 -21.72 4.65 5.67
CA MET A 1 -22.59 3.72 6.43
C MET A 1 -22.03 3.64 7.83
N ALA A 2 -22.76 4.13 8.84
CA ALA A 2 -22.31 4.02 10.23
C ALA A 2 -22.25 2.53 10.59
N GLY A 3 -21.06 2.01 10.92
CA GLY A 3 -20.88 0.60 11.26
C GLY A 3 -21.77 0.19 12.43
N GLU A 4 -22.28 -1.04 12.41
CA GLU A 4 -23.12 -1.59 13.47
C GLU A 4 -22.49 -1.38 14.86
N LYS A 5 -23.30 -0.96 15.84
CA LYS A 5 -22.85 -0.76 17.22
C LYS A 5 -22.47 -2.11 17.84
N LYS A 6 -21.28 -2.18 18.45
CA LYS A 6 -20.77 -3.36 19.15
C LYS A 6 -21.47 -3.51 20.51
N THR A 7 -22.60 -4.22 20.56
CA THR A 7 -23.43 -4.38 21.78
C THR A 7 -23.25 -5.72 22.50
N VAL A 8 -22.64 -6.72 21.85
CA VAL A 8 -22.50 -8.08 22.41
C VAL A 8 -21.17 -8.24 23.12
N VAL A 9 -21.22 -8.71 24.38
CA VAL A 9 -20.05 -9.06 25.19
C VAL A 9 -19.76 -10.56 25.07
N LYS A 10 -18.50 -10.94 24.87
CA LYS A 10 -18.04 -12.33 24.87
C LYS A 10 -16.96 -12.54 25.93
N PRO A 11 -17.26 -13.19 27.07
CA PRO A 11 -16.26 -13.50 28.08
C PRO A 11 -15.49 -14.78 27.70
N PHE A 12 -14.18 -14.76 27.89
CA PHE A 12 -13.30 -15.91 27.68
C PHE A 12 -12.41 -16.11 28.91
N ARG A 13 -12.04 -17.36 29.19
CA ARG A 13 -11.04 -17.69 30.21
C ARG A 13 -9.68 -17.80 29.54
N MET A 14 -8.65 -17.26 30.18
CA MET A 14 -7.26 -17.29 29.72
C MET A 14 -6.37 -17.72 30.88
N THR A 15 -5.29 -18.39 30.55
CA THR A 15 -4.15 -18.57 31.45
C THR A 15 -3.39 -17.25 31.60
N GLU A 16 -2.60 -17.10 32.66
CA GLU A 16 -1.78 -15.89 32.88
C GLU A 16 -0.85 -15.60 31.70
N LYS A 17 -0.22 -16.65 31.15
CA LYS A 17 0.66 -16.55 29.98
C LYS A 17 -0.06 -16.04 28.74
N GLU A 18 -1.29 -16.49 28.50
CA GLU A 18 -2.09 -16.04 27.36
C GLU A 18 -2.51 -14.57 27.51
N ALA A 19 -2.90 -14.16 28.72
CA ALA A 19 -3.27 -12.79 29.02
C ALA A 19 -2.08 -11.82 28.86
N GLU A 20 -0.89 -12.21 29.34
CA GLU A 20 0.31 -11.40 29.21
C GLU A 20 0.77 -11.27 27.75
N LYS A 21 0.69 -12.37 26.98
CA LYS A 21 0.95 -12.34 25.54
C LYS A 21 -0.01 -11.41 24.81
N LEU A 22 -1.32 -11.51 25.08
CA LEU A 22 -2.33 -10.64 24.47
C LEU A 22 -2.04 -9.16 24.74
N LYS A 23 -1.69 -8.84 25.98
CA LYS A 23 -1.33 -7.48 26.41
C LYS A 23 -0.10 -6.97 25.69
N SER A 24 0.96 -7.78 25.63
CA SER A 24 2.21 -7.44 24.93
C SER A 24 1.97 -7.18 23.44
N ASP A 25 1.27 -8.08 22.76
CA ASP A 25 1.01 -7.95 21.32
C ASP A 25 0.16 -6.71 21.00
N ALA A 26 -0.87 -6.44 21.80
CA ALA A 26 -1.71 -5.26 21.65
C ALA A 26 -0.90 -3.97 21.87
N MET A 27 -0.03 -3.96 22.90
CA MET A 27 0.85 -2.83 23.21
C MET A 27 1.88 -2.56 22.12
N GLN A 28 2.52 -3.60 21.56
CA GLN A 28 3.45 -3.46 20.44
C GLN A 28 2.81 -2.82 19.21
N ARG A 29 1.50 -3.05 19.02
CA ARG A 29 0.72 -2.47 17.92
C ARG A 29 0.01 -1.17 18.30
N GLY A 30 0.27 -0.62 19.49
CA GLY A 30 -0.31 0.65 19.95
C GLY A 30 -1.84 0.66 20.09
N MET A 31 -2.47 -0.50 20.32
CA MET A 31 -3.93 -0.64 20.39
C MET A 31 -4.40 -1.30 21.69
N LYS A 32 -5.68 -1.19 22.01
CA LYS A 32 -6.26 -1.89 23.17
C LYS A 32 -6.41 -3.38 22.87
N GLU A 33 -6.31 -4.22 23.89
CA GLU A 33 -6.50 -5.69 23.76
C GLU A 33 -7.82 -6.05 23.06
N SER A 34 -8.91 -5.34 23.37
CA SER A 34 -10.20 -5.55 22.71
C SER A 34 -10.19 -5.21 21.21
N GLU A 35 -9.40 -4.22 20.79
CA GLU A 35 -9.22 -3.87 19.38
C GLU A 35 -8.37 -4.92 18.68
N TYR A 36 -7.33 -5.40 19.35
CA TYR A 36 -6.48 -6.47 18.86
C TYR A 36 -7.23 -7.79 18.67
N ILE A 37 -8.06 -8.23 19.62
CA ILE A 37 -8.91 -9.43 19.42
C ILE A 37 -9.85 -9.24 18.22
N ARG A 38 -10.44 -8.06 18.05
CA ARG A 38 -11.32 -7.80 16.91
C ARG A 38 -10.58 -7.83 15.58
N LEU A 39 -9.36 -7.28 15.54
CA LEU A 39 -8.45 -7.33 14.39
C LEU A 39 -8.16 -8.78 13.98
N LEU A 40 -7.86 -9.64 14.96
CA LEU A 40 -7.61 -11.06 14.72
C LEU A 40 -8.85 -11.79 14.21
N MET A 41 -10.04 -11.44 14.71
CA MET A 41 -11.31 -12.05 14.31
C MET A 41 -11.80 -11.62 12.92
N SER A 42 -11.57 -10.36 12.53
CA SER A 42 -12.09 -9.84 11.27
C SER A 42 -11.24 -10.23 10.07
N GLN A 43 -9.91 -10.34 10.24
CA GLN A 43 -8.93 -10.50 9.16
C GLN A 43 -9.16 -9.57 7.95
N LYS A 44 -9.83 -8.42 8.14
CA LYS A 44 -10.13 -7.50 7.03
C LYS A 44 -8.95 -6.57 6.80
N PRO A 45 -8.55 -6.31 5.54
CA PRO A 45 -7.47 -5.37 5.21
C PRO A 45 -7.67 -3.97 5.80
N ASN A 46 -8.92 -3.55 5.97
CA ASN A 46 -9.29 -2.26 6.57
C ASN A 46 -8.87 -2.09 8.03
N ASP A 47 -8.62 -3.18 8.77
CA ASP A 47 -8.29 -3.08 10.19
C ASP A 47 -6.77 -2.87 10.42
N TYR A 48 -5.98 -2.85 9.35
CA TYR A 48 -4.54 -2.60 9.37
C TYR A 48 -4.22 -1.24 8.72
N PRO A 49 -3.94 -0.19 9.51
CA PRO A 49 -3.63 1.14 8.98
C PRO A 49 -2.50 1.14 7.96
N GLU A 50 -1.47 0.32 8.18
CA GLU A 50 -0.32 0.15 7.30
C GLU A 50 -0.73 -0.38 5.91
N ILE A 51 -1.55 -1.43 5.86
CA ILE A 51 -2.05 -2.01 4.61
C ILE A 51 -2.92 -1.01 3.86
N ARG A 52 -3.72 -0.21 4.58
CA ARG A 52 -4.54 0.85 3.97
C ARG A 52 -3.69 1.93 3.30
N ILE A 53 -2.61 2.36 3.96
CA ILE A 53 -1.68 3.35 3.41
C ILE A 53 -1.03 2.79 2.14
N LEU A 54 -0.51 1.56 2.21
CA LEU A 54 0.09 0.88 1.06
C LEU A 54 -0.88 0.75 -0.12
N LEU A 55 -2.14 0.34 0.13
CA LEU A 55 -3.15 0.24 -0.92
C LEU A 55 -3.50 1.60 -1.53
N ARG A 56 -3.58 2.65 -0.71
CA ARG A 56 -3.83 4.01 -1.20
C ARG A 56 -2.69 4.49 -2.09
N ASP A 57 -1.46 4.27 -1.65
CA ASP A 57 -0.28 4.74 -2.38
C ASP A 57 -0.13 3.97 -3.70
N LEU A 58 -0.41 2.66 -3.70
CA LEU A 58 -0.50 1.86 -4.93
C LEU A 58 -1.57 2.39 -5.91
N ILE A 59 -2.78 2.68 -5.41
CA ILE A 59 -3.85 3.25 -6.24
C ILE A 59 -3.43 4.60 -6.85
N ASN A 60 -2.76 5.44 -6.06
CA ASN A 60 -2.27 6.73 -6.53
C ASN A 60 -1.20 6.58 -7.62
N GLU A 61 -0.28 5.64 -7.49
CA GLU A 61 0.71 5.34 -8.54
C GLU A 61 0.04 4.84 -9.82
N VAL A 62 -0.90 3.91 -9.72
CA VAL A 62 -1.65 3.40 -10.89
C VAL A 62 -2.41 4.54 -11.58
N ASN A 63 -3.01 5.46 -10.82
CA ASN A 63 -3.66 6.64 -11.37
C ASN A 63 -2.67 7.57 -12.09
N ALA A 64 -1.48 7.78 -11.53
CA ALA A 64 -0.43 8.57 -12.16
C ALA A 64 0.04 7.95 -13.49
N ILE A 65 0.21 6.62 -13.52
CA ILE A 65 0.54 5.87 -14.74
C ILE A 65 -0.57 6.04 -15.79
N GLY A 66 -1.83 5.89 -15.39
CA GLY A 66 -2.98 6.07 -16.28
C GLY A 66 -3.04 7.48 -16.88
N ASN A 67 -2.76 8.51 -16.08
CA ASN A 67 -2.68 9.90 -16.54
C ASN A 67 -1.55 10.10 -17.56
N ASN A 68 -0.36 9.54 -17.31
CA ASN A 68 0.76 9.62 -18.24
C ASN A 68 0.44 8.95 -19.58
N ILE A 69 -0.21 7.78 -19.55
CA ILE A 69 -0.68 7.08 -20.76
C ILE A 69 -1.68 7.96 -21.52
N ASN A 70 -2.67 8.52 -20.83
CA ASN A 70 -3.66 9.41 -21.46
C ASN A 70 -3.02 10.63 -22.11
N GLN A 71 -2.00 11.22 -21.50
CA GLN A 71 -1.26 12.33 -22.08
C GLN A 71 -0.49 11.91 -23.33
N ILE A 72 0.20 10.76 -23.31
CA ILE A 72 0.90 10.22 -24.49
C ILE A 72 -0.08 9.99 -25.64
N THR A 73 -1.24 9.38 -25.38
CA THR A 73 -2.27 9.13 -26.40
C THR A 73 -2.84 10.43 -26.96
N ARG A 74 -3.19 11.39 -26.09
CA ARG A 74 -3.70 12.70 -26.52
C ARG A 74 -2.68 13.44 -27.36
N ASN A 75 -1.41 13.45 -26.93
CA ASN A 75 -0.37 14.17 -27.65
C ASN A 75 -0.05 13.50 -29.00
N HIS A 76 -0.06 12.16 -29.08
CA HIS A 76 0.05 11.45 -30.36
C HIS A 76 -1.10 11.81 -31.32
N ASN A 77 -2.34 11.77 -30.81
CA ASN A 77 -3.54 12.09 -31.60
C ASN A 77 -3.62 13.57 -32.00
N SER A 78 -2.97 14.47 -31.26
CA SER A 78 -2.91 15.91 -31.57
C SER A 78 -2.00 16.27 -32.75
N LYS A 79 -1.28 15.30 -33.33
CA LYS A 79 -0.26 15.50 -34.40
C LYS A 79 0.89 16.45 -34.03
N LEU A 80 0.99 16.91 -32.78
CA LEU A 80 2.12 17.71 -32.27
C LEU A 80 3.35 16.86 -31.89
N TYR A 81 3.24 15.53 -31.89
CA TYR A 81 4.37 14.65 -31.59
C TYR A 81 5.35 14.59 -32.76
N ARG A 82 6.48 15.27 -32.63
CA ARG A 82 7.60 15.11 -33.56
C ARG A 82 8.32 13.79 -33.26
N LYS A 83 8.88 13.18 -34.30
CA LYS A 83 9.59 11.90 -34.19
C LYS A 83 10.78 12.02 -33.23
N GLU A 84 11.43 13.18 -33.22
CA GLU A 84 12.51 13.54 -32.30
C GLU A 84 12.11 13.44 -30.82
N ASP A 85 10.91 13.92 -30.43
CA ASP A 85 10.43 13.89 -29.04
C ASP A 85 10.20 12.47 -28.54
N ARG A 86 9.76 11.56 -29.44
CA ARG A 86 9.61 10.14 -29.13
C ARG A 86 10.96 9.46 -28.91
N GLU A 87 11.96 9.79 -29.72
CA GLU A 87 13.31 9.24 -29.59
C GLU A 87 13.97 9.71 -28.30
N LEU A 88 13.82 10.99 -27.96
CA LEU A 88 14.32 11.57 -26.72
C LEU A 88 13.65 10.96 -25.48
N LEU A 89 12.32 10.81 -25.50
CA LEU A 89 11.58 10.16 -24.42
C LEU A 89 12.01 8.70 -24.25
N SER A 90 12.21 7.96 -25.34
CA SER A 90 12.69 6.58 -25.30
C SER A 90 14.10 6.48 -24.69
N ALA A 91 14.99 7.41 -25.04
CA ALA A 91 16.34 7.49 -24.45
C ALA A 91 16.29 7.77 -22.94
N TYR A 92 15.44 8.71 -22.51
CA TYR A 92 15.27 9.01 -21.08
C TYR A 92 14.67 7.82 -20.31
N MET A 93 13.66 7.13 -20.85
CA MET A 93 13.07 5.95 -20.20
C MET A 93 14.08 4.79 -20.09
N LYS A 94 14.93 4.58 -21.10
CA LYS A 94 16.03 3.61 -21.03
C LYS A 94 17.05 3.97 -19.95
N LYS A 95 17.43 5.25 -19.86
CA LYS A 95 18.35 5.74 -18.83
C LYS A 95 17.76 5.57 -17.42
N LEU A 96 16.47 5.86 -17.26
CA LEU A 96 15.77 5.70 -15.99
C LEU A 96 15.71 4.24 -15.55
N ASN A 97 15.40 3.31 -16.46
CA ASN A 97 15.42 1.87 -16.18
C ASN A 97 16.81 1.36 -15.76
N LEU A 98 17.88 1.86 -16.39
CA LEU A 98 19.26 1.51 -16.00
C LEU A 98 19.57 1.95 -14.58
N LEU A 99 19.27 3.21 -14.24
CA LEU A 99 19.52 3.76 -12.91
C LEU A 99 18.69 3.07 -11.83
N VAL A 100 17.41 2.79 -12.10
CA VAL A 100 16.55 2.04 -11.16
C VAL A 100 17.09 0.62 -10.97
N LYS A 101 17.54 -0.04 -12.03
CA LYS A 101 18.16 -1.36 -11.93
C LYS A 101 19.44 -1.34 -11.09
N GLU A 102 20.32 -0.37 -11.30
CA GLU A 102 21.53 -0.19 -10.48
C GLU A 102 21.19 -0.01 -8.99
N VAL A 103 20.17 0.79 -8.68
CA VAL A 103 19.69 0.99 -7.29
C VAL A 103 19.12 -0.30 -6.70
N VAL A 104 18.32 -1.06 -7.47
CA VAL A 104 17.78 -2.36 -7.04
C VAL A 104 18.89 -3.40 -6.85
N ASP A 105 19.89 -3.45 -7.71
CA ASP A 105 21.02 -4.38 -7.58
C ASP A 105 21.92 -4.03 -6.38
N THR A 106 21.99 -2.75 -6.02
CA THR A 106 22.76 -2.26 -4.87
C THR A 106 22.03 -2.45 -3.54
N LEU A 107 20.70 -2.27 -3.50
CA LEU A 107 19.87 -2.38 -2.30
C LEU A 107 19.24 -3.77 -2.10
N GLY A 108 19.00 -4.52 -3.18
CA GLY A 108 18.33 -5.82 -3.19
C GLY A 108 19.23 -7.02 -2.93
N ASN A 109 20.53 -6.81 -2.70
CA ASN A 109 21.49 -7.82 -2.25
C ASN A 109 21.80 -7.73 -0.74
N GLN A 110 20.91 -7.11 0.05
CA GLN A 110 20.93 -7.15 1.52
C GLN A 110 19.86 -8.09 2.06
#